data_AF-A0A933C2G7-F1
#
_entry.id   AF-A0A933C2G7-F1
#
_cell.length_a   1.000
_cell.length_b   1.000
_cell.length_c   1.000
_cell.angle_alpha   90.00
_cell.angle_beta   90.00
_cell.angle_gamma   90.00
#
_symmetry.space_group_name_H-M   'P 1'
#
loop_
_entity.id
_entity.type
_entity.pdbx_description
1 polymer ?
#
loop_
_entity_poly.entity_id
_entity_poly.type
_entity_poly.pdbx_seq_one_letter_code
_entity_poly.pdbx_strand_id
1 'polypeptide(L)'
;MVEKPEKTRPRLFLIDGYALIYRAFFALISRPLTSSRGENTSAAFGFTRFLLKILEEHEPDYLGVVMDAGTSARELRYPAYKATRDKMPDELRSSLGRIRQLLEAFRVPVLELLDYEADDVIGTLATRALAQGLEAVIVSGDKDFYQLIRPGICLLNPGRGGPVGIEEEWVDVRNASARLGVPPERVADYLALIGDSSDNIPGARGIGPKTAVQLIQSYGPVEDILARAPSLDSKRAREALLASAHDVRLSKELVTIRTDLPIELDLGALAVKGPDRAQLRQVLLDLEFHSLVREYAPPEEKKAAEQQRYRVVASAGEVRELVQRARAQGSLALHVEGTATQARAAEIVGIGFALAPGVAFYLPFGHRPRRGLALAGAEPKNLPAFDSEELRPLRELLADARVAKIGHDLKHDLLVLRRAGVELAGLAFDSMIASYVLNPGRREHGLDSLALEVLDHKTMTYADLCGKGKEQIPLAQVEVERAGEYFCQNADLALRLADTFREELERFELLPLLTEMEMPLVGVLADMEWAG
;
A
#
# COMPACT_ATOMS: atom_id res chain seq x y z
N MET A 1 -8.69 -24.87 10.38
CA MET A 1 -9.16 -23.49 10.16
C MET A 1 -10.67 -23.51 10.13
N VAL A 2 -11.32 -22.54 10.76
CA VAL A 2 -12.78 -22.37 10.62
C VAL A 2 -13.02 -21.47 9.43
N GLU A 3 -13.89 -21.90 8.51
CA GLU A 3 -14.29 -21.11 7.36
C GLU A 3 -14.97 -19.81 7.79
N LYS A 4 -14.73 -18.74 7.02
CA LYS A 4 -15.39 -17.43 7.13
C LYS A 4 -16.90 -17.64 7.35
N PRO A 5 -17.49 -17.12 8.44
CA PRO A 5 -18.93 -17.24 8.68
C PRO A 5 -19.70 -16.65 7.51
N GLU A 6 -20.71 -17.39 7.02
CA GLU A 6 -21.58 -16.93 5.94
C GLU A 6 -22.31 -15.64 6.35
N LYS A 7 -22.31 -14.62 5.49
CA LYS A 7 -22.97 -13.33 5.74
C LYS A 7 -24.47 -13.49 5.53
N THR A 8 -25.24 -13.59 6.62
CA THR A 8 -26.70 -13.76 6.54
C THR A 8 -27.47 -12.45 6.73
N ARG A 9 -26.81 -11.41 7.26
CA ARG A 9 -27.36 -10.07 7.55
C ARG A 9 -26.29 -9.00 7.33
N PRO A 10 -26.66 -7.70 7.31
CA PRO A 10 -25.68 -6.62 7.30
C PRO A 10 -24.70 -6.74 8.48
N ARG A 11 -23.42 -6.49 8.21
CA ARG A 11 -22.31 -6.65 9.16
C ARG A 11 -21.71 -5.33 9.58
N LEU A 12 -21.58 -5.14 10.89
CA LEU A 12 -20.78 -4.10 11.51
C LEU A 12 -19.42 -4.67 11.92
N PHE A 13 -18.34 -4.09 11.37
CA PHE A 13 -16.98 -4.38 11.78
C PHE A 13 -16.51 -3.33 12.78
N LEU A 14 -16.06 -3.78 13.95
CA LEU A 14 -15.48 -2.95 15.01
C LEU A 14 -14.02 -3.33 15.17
N ILE A 15 -13.13 -2.47 14.71
CA ILE A 15 -11.68 -2.69 14.76
C ILE A 15 -11.13 -2.15 16.08
N ASP A 16 -10.43 -2.99 16.82
CA ASP A 16 -9.58 -2.58 17.93
C ASP A 16 -8.34 -1.84 17.38
N GLY A 17 -8.38 -0.51 17.48
CA GLY A 17 -7.42 0.39 16.86
C GLY A 17 -6.02 0.18 17.39
N TYR A 18 -5.83 0.23 18.72
CA TYR A 18 -4.49 0.10 19.29
C TYR A 18 -3.90 -1.29 19.08
N ALA A 19 -4.67 -2.37 19.24
CA ALA A 19 -4.14 -3.71 18.99
C ALA A 19 -3.63 -3.86 17.55
N LEU A 20 -4.36 -3.30 16.58
CA LEU A 20 -3.95 -3.29 15.17
C LEU A 20 -2.71 -2.42 14.92
N ILE A 21 -2.65 -1.22 15.52
CA ILE A 21 -1.53 -0.28 15.38
C ILE A 21 -0.23 -0.87 15.94
N TYR A 22 -0.27 -1.42 17.16
CA TYR A 22 0.86 -2.11 17.77
C TYR A 22 1.31 -3.30 16.93
N ARG A 23 0.35 -4.09 16.39
CA ARG A 23 0.66 -5.21 15.51
C ARG A 23 1.38 -4.75 14.25
N ALA A 24 0.87 -3.71 13.58
CA ALA A 24 1.46 -3.17 12.36
C ALA A 24 2.89 -2.65 12.60
N PHE A 25 3.11 -1.97 13.73
CA PHE A 25 4.43 -1.47 14.14
C PHE A 25 5.44 -2.61 14.35
N PHE A 26 5.09 -3.61 15.17
CA PHE A 26 6.01 -4.70 15.50
C PHE A 26 6.25 -5.67 14.33
N ALA A 27 5.30 -5.83 13.42
CA ALA A 27 5.48 -6.67 12.23
C ALA A 27 6.63 -6.17 11.32
N LEU A 28 6.88 -4.85 11.32
CA LEU A 28 7.88 -4.20 10.47
C LEU A 28 9.08 -3.65 11.25
N ILE A 29 9.15 -3.87 12.57
CA ILE A 29 10.22 -3.31 13.41
C ILE A 29 11.62 -3.81 13.02
N SER A 30 11.72 -5.01 12.43
CA SER A 30 12.99 -5.57 11.95
C SER A 30 13.47 -4.97 10.61
N ARG A 31 12.56 -4.32 9.86
CA ARG A 31 12.82 -3.64 8.59
C ARG A 31 11.91 -2.41 8.49
N PRO A 32 12.18 -1.35 9.27
CA PRO A 32 11.31 -0.19 9.33
C PRO A 32 11.22 0.50 7.97
N LEU A 33 10.02 0.94 7.63
CA LEU A 33 9.77 1.85 6.52
C LEU A 33 9.96 3.28 7.01
N THR A 34 10.81 4.02 6.32
CA THR A 34 11.11 5.42 6.61
C THR A 34 10.93 6.22 5.32
N SER A 35 10.25 7.36 5.42
CA SER A 35 10.14 8.32 4.32
C SER A 35 11.46 9.07 4.09
N SER A 36 11.56 9.79 2.97
CA SER A 36 12.68 10.69 2.66
C SER A 36 12.92 11.77 3.73
N ARG A 37 11.88 12.12 4.52
CA ARG A 37 11.95 13.08 5.64
C ARG A 37 12.42 12.45 6.96
N GLY A 38 12.74 11.16 6.98
CA GLY A 38 13.13 10.44 8.20
C GLY A 38 11.96 10.02 9.09
N GLU A 39 10.71 10.18 8.65
CA GLU A 39 9.51 9.75 9.40
C GLU A 39 9.30 8.23 9.27
N ASN A 40 9.15 7.51 10.39
CA ASN A 40 8.81 6.09 10.38
C ASN A 40 7.34 5.90 9.99
N THR A 41 7.11 5.28 8.84
CA THR A 41 5.78 5.07 8.25
C THR A 41 5.29 3.62 8.38
N SER A 42 6.02 2.77 9.11
CA SER A 42 5.75 1.33 9.23
C SER A 42 4.35 1.02 9.78
N ALA A 43 3.98 1.67 10.90
CA ALA A 43 2.68 1.47 11.53
C ALA A 43 1.54 1.93 10.61
N ALA A 44 1.70 3.10 9.98
CA ALA A 44 0.72 3.63 9.03
C ALA A 44 0.55 2.72 7.80
N PHE A 45 1.65 2.17 7.28
CA PHE A 45 1.62 1.26 6.12
C PHE A 45 0.89 -0.04 6.46
N GLY A 46 1.30 -0.69 7.55
CA GLY A 46 0.70 -1.95 7.99
C GLY A 46 -0.79 -1.79 8.34
N PHE A 47 -1.15 -0.69 9.00
CA PHE A 47 -2.55 -0.36 9.30
C PHE A 47 -3.36 -0.16 8.01
N THR A 48 -2.84 0.64 7.06
CA THR A 48 -3.51 0.89 5.77
C THR A 48 -3.76 -0.40 5.01
N ARG A 49 -2.73 -1.27 4.87
CA ARG A 49 -2.87 -2.55 4.19
C ARG A 49 -3.92 -3.45 4.83
N PHE A 50 -3.97 -3.47 6.16
CA PHE A 50 -4.97 -4.25 6.86
C PHE A 50 -6.39 -3.69 6.67
N LEU A 51 -6.55 -2.37 6.73
CA LEU A 51 -7.83 -1.71 6.49
C LEU A 51 -8.36 -2.01 5.08
N LEU A 52 -7.50 -1.92 4.06
CA LEU A 52 -7.84 -2.27 2.68
C LEU A 52 -8.27 -3.72 2.56
N LYS A 53 -7.53 -4.64 3.19
CA LYS A 53 -7.89 -6.06 3.23
C LYS A 53 -9.28 -6.29 3.83
N ILE A 54 -9.62 -5.59 4.92
CA ILE A 54 -10.97 -5.66 5.51
C ILE A 54 -12.03 -5.17 4.53
N LEU A 55 -11.81 -4.05 3.85
CA LEU A 55 -12.76 -3.48 2.90
C LEU A 55 -12.97 -4.38 1.67
N GLU A 56 -11.88 -4.97 1.14
CA GLU A 56 -11.89 -5.76 -0.09
C GLU A 56 -12.32 -7.21 0.11
N GLU A 57 -11.82 -7.90 1.14
CA GLU A 57 -12.07 -9.34 1.33
C GLU A 57 -13.32 -9.62 2.15
N HIS A 58 -13.71 -8.68 3.03
CA HIS A 58 -14.81 -8.89 3.97
C HIS A 58 -16.06 -8.07 3.67
N GLU A 59 -15.96 -7.05 2.82
CA GLU A 59 -17.08 -6.22 2.34
C GLU A 59 -18.06 -5.83 3.48
N PRO A 60 -17.57 -5.12 4.52
CA PRO A 60 -18.41 -4.65 5.62
C PRO A 60 -19.48 -3.69 5.12
N ASP A 61 -20.68 -3.75 5.71
CA ASP A 61 -21.72 -2.74 5.46
C ASP A 61 -21.49 -1.51 6.35
N TYR A 62 -21.00 -1.76 7.57
CA TYR A 62 -20.65 -0.74 8.54
C TYR A 62 -19.26 -1.02 9.12
N LEU A 63 -18.46 0.03 9.35
CA LEU A 63 -17.09 -0.08 9.82
C LEU A 63 -16.75 1.07 10.77
N GLY A 64 -16.18 0.75 11.93
CA GLY A 64 -15.61 1.73 12.85
C GLY A 64 -14.30 1.24 13.46
N VAL A 65 -13.39 2.18 13.73
CA VAL A 65 -12.15 1.91 14.48
C VAL A 65 -12.33 2.48 15.88
N VAL A 66 -12.15 1.65 16.89
CA VAL A 66 -12.31 2.03 18.30
C VAL A 66 -10.94 2.27 18.92
N MET A 67 -10.78 3.39 19.63
CA MET A 67 -9.55 3.74 20.34
C MET A 67 -9.84 4.06 21.80
N ASP A 68 -8.84 3.86 22.67
CA ASP A 68 -8.91 4.26 24.07
C ASP A 68 -8.89 5.78 24.22
N ALA A 69 -9.67 6.30 25.18
CA ALA A 69 -9.71 7.71 25.51
C ALA A 69 -9.73 7.94 27.03
N GLY A 70 -8.70 8.63 27.54
CA GLY A 70 -8.60 9.00 28.95
C GLY A 70 -8.13 7.85 29.86
N THR A 71 -8.43 7.96 31.15
CA THR A 71 -8.06 6.98 32.19
C THR A 71 -9.28 6.14 32.54
N SER A 72 -9.16 4.82 32.47
CA SER A 72 -10.31 3.94 32.71
C SER A 72 -10.66 3.85 34.19
N ALA A 73 -11.94 3.57 34.48
CA ALA A 73 -12.40 3.28 35.84
C ALA A 73 -11.66 2.08 36.47
N ARG A 74 -11.11 1.16 35.66
CA ARG A 74 -10.31 0.02 36.11
C ARG A 74 -8.98 0.46 36.70
N GLU A 75 -8.29 1.41 36.05
CA GLU A 75 -7.04 1.99 36.57
C GLU A 75 -7.26 2.72 37.90
N LEU A 76 -8.38 3.44 38.04
CA LEU A 76 -8.74 4.09 39.30
C LEU A 76 -9.07 3.07 40.40
N ARG A 77 -9.75 1.97 40.05
CA ARG A 77 -10.16 0.91 40.98
C ARG A 77 -8.98 0.06 41.47
N TYR A 78 -8.05 -0.25 40.58
CA TYR A 78 -6.88 -1.06 40.84
C TYR A 78 -5.66 -0.45 40.15
N PRO A 79 -4.90 0.44 40.83
CA PRO A 79 -3.77 1.17 40.23
C PRO A 79 -2.65 0.30 39.66
N ALA A 80 -2.60 -0.98 40.03
CA ALA A 80 -1.65 -1.94 39.49
C ALA A 80 -2.10 -2.51 38.13
N TYR A 81 -3.35 -2.34 37.72
CA TYR A 81 -3.90 -2.74 36.42
C TYR A 81 -3.12 -2.08 35.28
N LYS A 82 -2.65 -2.87 34.31
CA LYS A 82 -1.82 -2.43 33.16
C LYS A 82 -0.56 -1.63 33.52
N ALA A 83 -0.21 -1.49 34.80
CA ALA A 83 0.90 -0.65 35.28
C ALA A 83 2.28 -1.17 34.87
N THR A 84 2.38 -2.46 34.54
CA THR A 84 3.59 -3.11 34.03
C THR A 84 3.69 -3.09 32.50
N ARG A 85 2.71 -2.53 31.77
CA ARG A 85 2.81 -2.38 30.32
C ARG A 85 3.89 -1.36 29.99
N ASP A 86 4.73 -1.70 29.01
CA ASP A 86 5.73 -0.76 28.52
C ASP A 86 5.04 0.49 27.97
N LYS A 87 5.67 1.65 28.18
CA LYS A 87 5.19 2.90 27.58
C LYS A 87 5.22 2.78 26.06
N MET A 88 4.19 3.34 25.42
CA MET A 88 4.13 3.43 23.97
C MET A 88 5.43 4.03 23.42
N PRO A 89 6.11 3.36 22.47
CA PRO A 89 7.30 3.91 21.83
C PRO A 89 7.01 5.28 21.18
N ASP A 90 7.94 6.22 21.29
CA ASP A 90 7.76 7.58 20.75
C ASP A 90 7.52 7.57 19.23
N GLU A 91 8.18 6.64 18.51
CA GLU A 91 7.94 6.42 17.09
C GLU A 91 6.48 6.05 16.81
N LEU A 92 5.92 5.10 17.58
CA LEU A 92 4.53 4.68 17.42
C LEU A 92 3.55 5.82 17.74
N ARG A 93 3.87 6.60 18.78
CA ARG A 93 3.09 7.79 19.15
C ARG A 93 3.05 8.80 18.00
N SER A 94 4.18 9.03 17.33
CA SER A 94 4.26 9.94 16.17
C SER A 94 3.41 9.47 14.98
N SER A 95 3.28 8.15 14.78
CA SER A 95 2.46 7.57 13.71
C SER A 95 0.94 7.72 13.92
N LEU A 96 0.46 7.91 15.15
CA LEU A 96 -0.98 7.98 15.44
C LEU A 96 -1.68 9.11 14.68
N GLY A 97 -1.02 10.27 14.53
CA GLY A 97 -1.55 11.40 13.76
C GLY A 97 -1.78 11.03 12.30
N ARG A 98 -0.83 10.33 11.67
CA ARG A 98 -0.94 9.85 10.29
C ARG A 98 -2.03 8.80 10.11
N ILE A 99 -2.19 7.91 11.09
CA ILE A 99 -3.24 6.88 11.06
C ILE A 99 -4.63 7.52 11.14
N ARG A 100 -4.81 8.57 11.95
CA ARG A 100 -6.06 9.35 11.97
C ARG A 100 -6.33 10.04 10.64
N GLN A 101 -5.33 10.66 10.02
CA GLN A 101 -5.45 11.27 8.68
C GLN A 101 -5.86 10.24 7.62
N LEU A 102 -5.27 9.04 7.67
CA LEU A 102 -5.64 7.94 6.78
C LEU A 102 -7.10 7.53 7.01
N LEU A 103 -7.52 7.32 8.26
CA LEU A 103 -8.90 6.94 8.59
C LEU A 103 -9.92 7.98 8.12
N GLU A 104 -9.62 9.26 8.33
CA GLU A 104 -10.43 10.37 7.82
C GLU A 104 -10.53 10.33 6.28
N ALA A 105 -9.40 10.15 5.59
CA ALA A 105 -9.37 10.04 4.13
C ALA A 105 -10.10 8.80 3.60
N PHE A 106 -10.08 7.68 4.34
CA PHE A 106 -10.90 6.51 4.06
C PHE A 106 -12.37 6.66 4.46
N ARG A 107 -12.73 7.78 5.11
CA ARG A 107 -14.05 8.05 5.67
C ARG A 107 -14.51 6.99 6.68
N VAL A 108 -13.54 6.46 7.44
CA VAL A 108 -13.79 5.48 8.50
C VAL A 108 -13.82 6.23 9.84
N PRO A 109 -14.94 6.22 10.56
CA PRO A 109 -15.06 6.92 11.83
C PRO A 109 -14.17 6.28 12.91
N VAL A 110 -13.54 7.15 13.70
CA VAL A 110 -12.86 6.77 14.94
C VAL A 110 -13.82 6.96 16.10
N LEU A 111 -14.06 5.89 16.86
CA LEU A 111 -14.99 5.85 17.98
C LEU A 111 -14.19 5.84 19.29
N GLU A 112 -14.48 6.81 20.14
CA GLU A 112 -13.81 7.02 21.42
C GLU A 112 -14.85 7.47 22.44
N LEU A 113 -14.73 7.01 23.68
CA LEU A 113 -15.56 7.48 24.79
C LEU A 113 -14.66 7.75 25.99
N LEU A 114 -14.64 9.01 26.43
CA LEU A 114 -13.80 9.46 27.54
C LEU A 114 -14.07 8.61 28.81
N ASP A 115 -12.99 8.20 29.48
CA ASP A 115 -12.99 7.41 30.73
C ASP A 115 -13.41 5.94 30.59
N TYR A 116 -13.54 5.46 29.35
CA TYR A 116 -13.83 4.06 29.03
C TYR A 116 -12.79 3.48 28.07
N GLU A 117 -12.56 2.17 28.18
CA GLU A 117 -11.63 1.45 27.31
C GLU A 117 -12.30 1.08 25.98
N ALA A 118 -11.48 0.93 24.94
CA ALA A 118 -11.94 0.51 23.62
C ALA A 118 -12.74 -0.81 23.69
N ASP A 119 -12.35 -1.73 24.57
CA ASP A 119 -13.00 -3.03 24.74
C ASP A 119 -14.47 -2.91 25.17
N ASP A 120 -14.77 -1.99 26.08
CA ASP A 120 -16.13 -1.73 26.56
C ASP A 120 -16.97 -1.01 25.51
N VAL A 121 -16.35 -0.10 24.74
CA VAL A 121 -17.01 0.57 23.61
C VAL A 121 -17.36 -0.46 22.52
N ILE A 122 -16.41 -1.33 22.15
CA ILE A 122 -16.63 -2.43 21.21
C ILE A 122 -17.75 -3.35 21.74
N GLY A 123 -17.69 -3.76 23.00
CA GLY A 123 -18.68 -4.64 23.61
C GLY A 123 -20.09 -4.07 23.59
N THR A 124 -20.21 -2.78 23.91
CA THR A 124 -21.48 -2.05 23.87
C THR A 124 -22.02 -1.95 22.45
N LEU A 125 -21.21 -1.53 21.48
CA LEU A 125 -21.65 -1.36 20.09
C LEU A 125 -21.98 -2.70 19.41
N ALA A 126 -21.20 -3.76 19.66
CA ALA A 126 -21.47 -5.09 19.14
C ALA A 126 -22.81 -5.64 19.66
N THR A 127 -23.09 -5.46 20.95
CA THR A 127 -24.35 -5.89 21.57
C THR A 127 -25.55 -5.09 21.02
N ARG A 128 -25.39 -3.79 20.82
CA ARG A 128 -26.43 -2.93 20.23
C ARG A 128 -26.69 -3.26 18.76
N ALA A 129 -25.64 -3.55 17.99
CA ALA A 129 -25.77 -3.96 16.59
C ALA A 129 -26.58 -5.25 16.47
N LEU A 130 -26.29 -6.23 17.34
CA LEU A 130 -27.07 -7.47 17.42
C LEU A 130 -28.55 -7.20 17.75
N ALA A 131 -28.82 -6.30 18.70
CA ALA A 131 -30.19 -5.92 19.08
C ALA A 131 -30.95 -5.22 17.94
N GLN A 132 -30.25 -4.53 17.03
CA GLN A 132 -30.81 -3.92 15.82
C GLN A 132 -30.88 -4.90 14.62
N GLY A 133 -30.52 -6.17 14.81
CA GLY A 133 -30.63 -7.21 13.79
C GLY A 133 -29.41 -7.34 12.87
N LEU A 134 -28.30 -6.66 13.16
CA LEU A 134 -27.04 -6.79 12.43
C LEU A 134 -26.20 -7.95 12.98
N GLU A 135 -25.25 -8.41 12.18
CA GLU A 135 -24.12 -9.22 12.66
C GLU A 135 -22.98 -8.27 13.08
N ALA A 136 -22.31 -8.55 14.20
CA ALA A 136 -21.13 -7.81 14.64
C ALA A 136 -19.87 -8.65 14.52
N VAL A 137 -18.84 -8.06 13.90
CA VAL A 137 -17.50 -8.65 13.76
C VAL A 137 -16.51 -7.79 14.55
N ILE A 138 -15.96 -8.36 15.62
CA ILE A 138 -14.93 -7.73 16.42
C ILE A 138 -13.57 -8.10 15.82
N VAL A 139 -12.79 -7.11 15.39
CA VAL A 139 -11.46 -7.35 14.82
C VAL A 139 -10.41 -7.06 15.88
N SER A 140 -10.02 -8.10 16.62
CA SER A 140 -8.98 -8.02 17.65
C SER A 140 -8.29 -9.38 17.84
N GLY A 141 -7.06 -9.34 18.34
CA GLY A 141 -6.33 -10.51 18.81
C GLY A 141 -6.56 -10.83 20.28
N ASP A 142 -7.31 -10.00 21.00
CA ASP A 142 -7.54 -10.16 22.42
C ASP A 142 -8.53 -11.30 22.72
N LYS A 143 -8.15 -12.15 23.68
CA LYS A 143 -8.96 -13.28 24.16
C LYS A 143 -10.13 -12.80 25.02
N ASP A 144 -10.07 -11.60 25.58
CA ASP A 144 -11.09 -11.07 26.47
C ASP A 144 -12.43 -10.90 25.74
N PHE A 145 -12.39 -10.56 24.44
CA PHE A 145 -13.55 -10.50 23.57
C PHE A 145 -14.25 -11.86 23.37
N TYR A 146 -13.64 -12.98 23.72
CA TYR A 146 -14.31 -14.29 23.61
C TYR A 146 -15.55 -14.36 24.51
N GLN A 147 -15.64 -13.52 25.56
CA GLN A 147 -16.82 -13.41 26.40
C GLN A 147 -18.06 -12.85 25.68
N LEU A 148 -17.87 -12.18 24.54
CA LEU A 148 -18.95 -11.58 23.76
C LEU A 148 -19.53 -12.51 22.68
N ILE A 149 -18.81 -13.59 22.34
CA ILE A 149 -19.18 -14.50 21.26
C ILE A 149 -20.54 -15.15 21.54
N ARG A 150 -21.46 -15.00 20.59
CA ARG A 150 -22.83 -15.55 20.62
C ARG A 150 -23.39 -15.55 19.19
N PRO A 151 -24.57 -16.16 18.91
CA PRO A 151 -25.16 -16.09 17.58
C PRO A 151 -25.30 -14.61 17.13
N GLY A 152 -24.65 -14.26 16.02
CA GLY A 152 -24.60 -12.90 15.47
C GLY A 152 -23.45 -12.00 15.96
N ILE A 153 -22.59 -12.46 16.89
CA ILE A 153 -21.33 -11.77 17.25
C ILE A 153 -20.18 -12.75 17.10
N CYS A 154 -19.24 -12.42 16.23
CA CYS A 154 -18.01 -13.18 16.00
C CYS A 154 -16.77 -12.30 16.12
N LEU A 155 -15.61 -12.94 16.27
CA LEU A 155 -14.32 -12.27 16.32
C LEU A 155 -13.47 -12.71 15.13
N LEU A 156 -12.83 -11.74 14.48
CA LEU A 156 -11.83 -11.92 13.44
C LEU A 156 -10.46 -11.62 14.06
N ASN A 157 -9.68 -12.67 14.31
CA ASN A 157 -8.31 -12.52 14.78
C ASN A 157 -7.40 -12.33 13.56
N PRO A 158 -6.70 -11.19 13.47
CA PRO A 158 -5.83 -10.89 12.33
C PRO A 158 -4.50 -11.68 12.30
N GLY A 159 -4.22 -12.53 13.29
CA GLY A 159 -3.01 -13.34 13.39
C GLY A 159 -1.78 -12.56 13.89
N ARG A 160 -0.64 -13.25 14.12
CA ARG A 160 0.66 -12.62 14.46
C ARG A 160 1.51 -12.46 13.20
N GLY A 161 1.91 -11.23 12.88
CA GLY A 161 2.77 -10.93 11.75
C GLY A 161 4.21 -11.45 11.97
N GLY A 162 4.61 -12.42 11.16
CA GLY A 162 5.98 -12.95 11.10
C GLY A 162 6.32 -13.38 9.66
N PRO A 163 7.60 -13.72 9.37
CA PRO A 163 8.08 -14.03 8.01
C PRO A 163 7.45 -15.29 7.37
N VAL A 164 6.77 -16.11 8.17
CA VAL A 164 5.90 -17.19 7.72
C VAL A 164 4.48 -16.71 8.00
N GLY A 165 3.83 -16.11 7.00
CA GLY A 165 2.52 -15.47 7.16
C GLY A 165 1.51 -16.36 7.90
N ILE A 166 0.65 -15.73 8.70
CA ILE A 166 -0.45 -16.43 9.38
C ILE A 166 -1.76 -15.91 8.81
N GLU A 167 -2.61 -16.85 8.44
CA GLU A 167 -3.97 -16.63 7.96
C GLU A 167 -4.87 -16.09 9.09
N GLU A 168 -5.83 -15.26 8.72
CA GLU A 168 -6.82 -14.74 9.66
C GLU A 168 -7.65 -15.88 10.25
N GLU A 169 -8.01 -15.72 11.52
CA GLU A 169 -8.71 -16.76 12.26
C GLU A 169 -10.06 -16.26 12.77
N TRP A 170 -11.13 -16.89 12.28
CA TRP A 170 -12.49 -16.62 12.73
C TRP A 170 -12.80 -17.38 14.02
N VAL A 171 -13.38 -16.67 14.98
CA VAL A 171 -13.88 -17.22 16.24
C VAL A 171 -15.38 -16.92 16.34
N ASP A 172 -16.18 -17.97 16.50
CA ASP A 172 -17.62 -17.90 16.67
C ASP A 172 -18.13 -19.01 17.61
N VAL A 173 -19.44 -19.15 17.74
CA VAL A 173 -20.07 -20.16 18.62
C VAL A 173 -19.65 -21.60 18.34
N ARG A 174 -19.14 -21.90 17.13
CA ARG A 174 -18.71 -23.25 16.73
C ARG A 174 -17.35 -23.62 17.32
N ASN A 175 -16.48 -22.64 17.58
CA ASN A 175 -15.10 -22.90 18.02
C ASN A 175 -14.66 -22.15 19.29
N ALA A 176 -15.39 -21.12 19.75
CA ALA A 176 -14.97 -20.30 20.88
C ALA A 176 -14.73 -21.12 22.15
N SER A 177 -15.61 -22.07 22.46
CA SER A 177 -15.49 -22.92 23.65
C SER A 177 -14.22 -23.76 23.67
N ALA A 178 -13.74 -24.19 22.49
CA ALA A 178 -12.52 -24.99 22.38
C ALA A 178 -11.25 -24.16 22.61
N ARG A 179 -11.30 -22.83 22.45
CA ARG A 179 -10.14 -21.95 22.58
C ARG A 179 -9.63 -21.85 24.00
N LEU A 180 -10.54 -21.66 24.95
CA LEU A 180 -10.23 -21.49 26.38
C LEU A 180 -10.71 -22.68 27.23
N GLY A 181 -11.41 -23.65 26.64
CA GLY A 181 -11.97 -24.80 27.34
C GLY A 181 -13.24 -24.49 28.14
N VAL A 182 -13.78 -23.28 28.01
CA VAL A 182 -15.01 -22.80 28.65
C VAL A 182 -15.90 -22.11 27.62
N PRO A 183 -17.23 -22.15 27.76
CA PRO A 183 -18.12 -21.45 26.84
C PRO A 183 -17.99 -19.92 26.98
N PRO A 184 -18.36 -19.12 25.96
CA PRO A 184 -18.26 -17.66 25.97
C PRO A 184 -18.79 -16.99 27.24
N GLU A 185 -19.95 -17.41 27.73
CA GLU A 185 -20.59 -16.88 28.94
C GLU A 185 -19.84 -17.20 30.25
N ARG A 186 -18.73 -17.94 30.19
CA ARG A 186 -17.83 -18.26 31.32
C ARG A 186 -16.39 -17.81 31.09
N VAL A 187 -16.11 -17.06 30.01
CA VAL A 187 -14.74 -16.56 29.75
C VAL A 187 -14.30 -15.59 30.85
N ALA A 188 -15.15 -14.68 31.29
CA ALA A 188 -14.83 -13.76 32.39
C ALA A 188 -14.56 -14.51 33.71
N ASP A 189 -15.34 -15.56 34.01
CA ASP A 189 -15.11 -16.45 35.16
C ASP A 189 -13.77 -17.17 35.08
N TYR A 190 -13.41 -17.66 33.89
CA TYR A 190 -12.14 -18.32 33.64
C TYR A 190 -10.96 -17.38 33.85
N LEU A 191 -10.99 -16.19 33.24
CA LEU A 191 -9.95 -15.17 33.37
C LEU A 191 -9.82 -14.68 34.83
N ALA A 192 -10.94 -14.55 35.55
CA ALA A 192 -10.93 -14.17 36.96
C ALA A 192 -10.21 -15.19 37.86
N LEU A 193 -10.24 -16.49 37.51
CA LEU A 193 -9.56 -17.54 38.27
C LEU A 193 -8.06 -17.61 37.95
N ILE A 194 -7.68 -17.45 36.69
CA ILE A 194 -6.28 -17.60 36.27
C ILE A 194 -5.46 -16.30 36.39
N GLY A 195 -6.14 -15.14 36.37
CA GLY A 195 -5.49 -13.84 36.25
C GLY A 195 -4.92 -13.58 34.84
N ASP A 196 -4.28 -12.43 34.69
CA ASP A 196 -3.56 -12.05 33.48
C ASP A 196 -2.28 -11.30 33.85
N SER A 197 -1.13 -11.90 33.61
CA SER A 197 0.16 -11.26 33.90
C SER A 197 0.44 -10.04 33.03
N SER A 198 -0.12 -9.98 31.81
CA SER A 198 0.10 -8.89 30.85
C SER A 198 -0.56 -7.59 31.34
N ASP A 199 -1.75 -7.73 31.95
CA ASP A 199 -2.55 -6.64 32.51
C ASP A 199 -2.44 -6.53 34.03
N ASN A 200 -1.54 -7.32 34.61
CA ASN A 200 -1.27 -7.40 36.04
C ASN A 200 -2.54 -7.73 36.87
N ILE A 201 -3.42 -8.55 36.32
CA ILE A 201 -4.66 -9.02 36.95
C ILE A 201 -4.32 -10.24 37.84
N PRO A 202 -4.65 -10.21 39.15
CA PRO A 202 -4.05 -11.12 40.14
C PRO A 202 -4.55 -12.57 40.06
N GLY A 203 -5.84 -12.80 39.78
CA GLY A 203 -6.44 -14.13 39.78
C GLY A 203 -6.37 -14.88 41.13
N ALA A 204 -6.55 -16.20 41.09
CA ALA A 204 -6.33 -17.09 42.24
C ALA A 204 -4.94 -17.69 42.20
N ARG A 205 -4.07 -17.29 43.12
CA ARG A 205 -2.68 -17.78 43.16
C ARG A 205 -2.66 -19.30 43.36
N GLY A 206 -2.16 -20.02 42.35
CA GLY A 206 -2.04 -21.48 42.38
C GLY A 206 -3.12 -22.24 41.62
N ILE A 207 -4.12 -21.55 41.05
CA ILE A 207 -5.08 -22.07 40.08
C ILE A 207 -4.57 -21.75 38.67
N GLY A 208 -4.32 -22.79 37.87
CA GLY A 208 -3.93 -22.64 36.46
C GLY A 208 -5.08 -22.95 35.49
N PRO A 209 -4.88 -22.77 34.18
CA PRO A 209 -5.88 -22.99 33.13
C PRO A 209 -6.68 -24.29 33.27
N LYS A 210 -6.00 -25.43 33.44
CA LYS A 210 -6.65 -26.74 33.56
C LYS A 210 -7.58 -26.83 34.76
N THR A 211 -7.14 -26.29 35.91
CA THR A 211 -7.92 -26.32 37.15
C THR A 211 -9.10 -25.35 37.06
N ALA A 212 -8.91 -24.17 36.46
CA ALA A 212 -10.00 -23.23 36.24
C ALA A 212 -11.12 -23.83 35.37
N VAL A 213 -10.77 -24.49 34.25
CA VAL A 213 -11.73 -25.20 33.39
C VAL A 213 -12.50 -26.27 34.19
N GLN A 214 -11.81 -27.10 34.97
CA GLN A 214 -12.44 -28.15 35.79
C GLN A 214 -13.41 -27.57 36.82
N LEU A 215 -13.02 -26.48 37.50
CA LEU A 215 -13.86 -25.81 38.49
C LEU A 215 -15.13 -25.23 37.85
N ILE A 216 -15.00 -24.57 36.71
CA ILE A 216 -16.13 -23.99 35.97
C ILE A 216 -17.08 -25.07 35.46
N GLN A 217 -16.55 -26.16 34.92
CA GLN A 217 -17.36 -27.30 34.47
C GLN A 217 -18.12 -27.97 35.62
N SER A 218 -17.51 -28.02 36.81
CA SER A 218 -18.08 -28.74 37.96
C SER A 218 -19.05 -27.89 38.78
N TYR A 219 -18.81 -26.58 38.87
CA TYR A 219 -19.48 -25.71 39.84
C TYR A 219 -20.06 -24.43 39.23
N GLY A 220 -19.82 -24.14 37.95
CA GLY A 220 -20.40 -23.00 37.25
C GLY A 220 -19.63 -21.69 37.47
N PRO A 221 -20.32 -20.56 37.74
CA PRO A 221 -19.70 -19.24 37.82
C PRO A 221 -18.77 -19.11 39.05
N VAL A 222 -17.89 -18.11 39.01
CA VAL A 222 -16.90 -17.85 40.06
C VAL A 222 -17.53 -17.66 41.45
N GLU A 223 -18.70 -17.04 41.54
CA GLU A 223 -19.40 -16.83 42.81
C GLU A 223 -19.75 -18.16 43.48
N ASP A 224 -20.23 -19.13 42.69
CA ASP A 224 -20.58 -20.47 43.18
C ASP A 224 -19.33 -21.27 43.57
N ILE A 225 -18.24 -21.14 42.79
CA ILE A 225 -16.93 -21.74 43.09
C ILE A 225 -16.40 -21.19 44.42
N LEU A 226 -16.44 -19.87 44.63
CA LEU A 226 -15.98 -19.23 45.87
C LEU A 226 -16.86 -19.60 47.07
N ALA A 227 -18.19 -19.67 46.89
CA ALA A 227 -19.11 -20.10 47.94
C ALA A 227 -18.87 -21.55 48.38
N ARG A 228 -18.49 -22.43 47.43
CA ARG A 228 -18.19 -23.85 47.68
C ARG A 228 -16.74 -24.12 48.05
N ALA A 229 -15.85 -23.13 47.95
CA ALA A 229 -14.42 -23.29 48.22
C ALA A 229 -14.10 -24.05 49.53
N PRO A 230 -14.78 -23.80 50.67
CA PRO A 230 -14.52 -24.53 51.92
C PRO A 230 -14.74 -26.05 51.82
N SER A 231 -15.61 -26.49 50.92
CA SER A 231 -16.04 -27.89 50.74
C SER A 231 -15.35 -28.63 49.59
N LEU A 232 -14.36 -28.02 48.92
CA LEU A 232 -13.64 -28.67 47.83
C LEU A 232 -12.73 -29.80 48.33
N ASP A 233 -12.77 -30.94 47.63
CA ASP A 233 -11.92 -32.11 47.90
C ASP A 233 -10.43 -31.83 47.68
N SER A 234 -10.12 -31.02 46.67
CA SER A 234 -8.74 -30.60 46.39
C SER A 234 -8.26 -29.59 47.42
N LYS A 235 -7.41 -30.06 48.35
CA LYS A 235 -6.77 -29.21 49.39
C LYS A 235 -6.09 -27.97 48.78
N ARG A 236 -5.36 -28.15 47.67
CA ARG A 236 -4.65 -27.04 46.98
C ARG A 236 -5.62 -26.01 46.41
N ALA A 237 -6.68 -26.45 45.73
CA ALA A 237 -7.65 -25.52 45.15
C ALA A 237 -8.45 -24.80 46.23
N ARG A 238 -8.84 -25.50 47.30
CA ARG A 238 -9.48 -24.93 48.49
C ARG A 238 -8.64 -23.82 49.12
N GLU A 239 -7.38 -24.10 49.45
CA GLU A 239 -6.48 -23.12 50.07
C GLU A 239 -6.25 -21.90 49.16
N ALA A 240 -6.05 -22.12 47.86
CA ALA A 240 -5.86 -21.05 46.88
C ALA A 240 -7.08 -20.12 46.78
N LEU A 241 -8.28 -20.69 46.67
CA LEU A 241 -9.54 -19.93 46.53
C LEU A 241 -9.92 -19.21 47.82
N LEU A 242 -9.70 -19.82 48.99
CA LEU A 242 -9.95 -19.16 50.28
C LEU A 242 -9.00 -17.97 50.50
N ALA A 243 -7.72 -18.13 50.15
CA ALA A 243 -6.71 -17.07 50.29
C ALA A 243 -6.87 -15.94 49.27
N SER A 244 -7.38 -16.24 48.07
CA SER A 244 -7.46 -15.28 46.95
C SER A 244 -8.91 -14.83 46.65
N ALA A 245 -9.87 -15.05 47.55
CA ALA A 245 -11.29 -14.82 47.27
C ALA A 245 -11.61 -13.35 46.92
N HIS A 246 -10.88 -12.40 47.51
CA HIS A 246 -11.01 -10.98 47.16
C HIS A 246 -10.44 -10.71 45.76
N ASP A 247 -9.23 -11.21 45.49
CA ASP A 247 -8.51 -10.99 44.24
C ASP A 247 -9.23 -11.60 43.05
N VAL A 248 -9.88 -12.74 43.21
CA VAL A 248 -10.71 -13.37 42.17
C VAL A 248 -11.94 -12.51 41.84
N ARG A 249 -12.60 -11.93 42.85
CA ARG A 249 -13.75 -11.04 42.62
C ARG A 249 -13.31 -9.75 41.92
N LEU A 250 -12.21 -9.16 42.35
CA LEU A 250 -11.60 -8.01 41.70
C LEU A 250 -11.19 -8.34 40.26
N SER A 251 -10.58 -9.51 40.03
CA SER A 251 -10.17 -9.95 38.70
C SER A 251 -11.38 -10.09 37.78
N LYS A 252 -12.51 -10.64 38.28
CA LYS A 252 -13.76 -10.70 37.53
C LYS A 252 -14.29 -9.31 37.17
N GLU A 253 -14.26 -8.37 38.10
CA GLU A 253 -14.63 -6.97 37.84
C GLU A 253 -13.77 -6.35 36.72
N LEU A 254 -12.45 -6.59 36.75
CA LEU A 254 -11.50 -6.03 35.80
C LEU A 254 -11.61 -6.66 34.40
N VAL A 255 -11.77 -7.98 34.27
CA VAL A 255 -11.82 -8.67 32.96
C VAL A 255 -13.20 -8.64 32.28
N THR A 256 -14.24 -8.23 33.00
CA THR A 256 -15.59 -8.18 32.43
C THR A 256 -15.71 -6.96 31.51
N ILE A 257 -16.01 -7.21 30.24
CA ILE A 257 -16.29 -6.16 29.26
C ILE A 257 -17.70 -5.61 29.51
N ARG A 258 -17.80 -4.29 29.68
CA ARG A 258 -19.09 -3.59 29.83
C ARG A 258 -19.78 -3.49 28.47
N THR A 259 -21.11 -3.63 28.49
CA THR A 259 -21.93 -3.64 27.26
C THR A 259 -23.07 -2.62 27.28
N ASP A 260 -23.06 -1.74 28.27
CA ASP A 260 -24.11 -0.78 28.62
C ASP A 260 -23.61 0.66 28.69
N LEU A 261 -22.54 0.98 27.96
CA LEU A 261 -21.97 2.34 27.95
C LEU A 261 -22.90 3.39 27.33
N PRO A 262 -22.79 4.68 27.73
CA PRO A 262 -23.60 5.77 27.20
C PRO A 262 -23.13 6.25 25.80
N ILE A 263 -23.00 5.34 24.84
CA ILE A 263 -22.62 5.62 23.45
C ILE A 263 -23.67 5.08 22.47
N GLU A 264 -24.16 5.92 21.57
CA GLU A 264 -25.15 5.52 20.56
C GLU A 264 -24.51 4.80 19.38
N LEU A 265 -25.25 3.85 18.79
CA LEU A 265 -24.86 3.20 17.54
C LEU A 265 -25.41 4.00 16.35
N ASP A 266 -24.60 4.89 15.80
CA ASP A 266 -24.93 5.66 14.60
C ASP A 266 -24.52 4.89 13.33
N LEU A 267 -25.47 4.14 12.77
CA LEU A 267 -25.26 3.40 11.53
C LEU A 267 -25.00 4.32 10.32
N GLY A 268 -25.51 5.56 10.31
CA GLY A 268 -25.31 6.50 9.20
C GLY A 268 -23.87 7.02 9.13
N ALA A 269 -23.25 7.22 10.30
CA ALA A 269 -21.83 7.54 10.43
C ALA A 269 -20.95 6.33 10.12
N LEU A 270 -21.35 5.13 10.53
CA LEU A 270 -20.58 3.89 10.37
C LEU A 270 -20.70 3.26 8.98
N ALA A 271 -21.67 3.66 8.16
CA ALA A 271 -21.88 3.08 6.84
C ALA A 271 -20.63 3.24 5.96
N VAL A 272 -20.17 2.14 5.38
CA VAL A 272 -18.97 2.11 4.53
C VAL A 272 -19.22 2.94 3.27
N LYS A 273 -18.34 3.92 3.03
CA LYS A 273 -18.36 4.82 1.88
C LYS A 273 -17.05 4.70 1.14
N GLY A 274 -17.05 5.05 -0.14
CA GLY A 274 -15.80 5.20 -0.89
C GLY A 274 -14.91 6.29 -0.27
N PRO A 275 -13.57 6.13 -0.31
CA PRO A 275 -12.64 7.09 0.27
C PRO A 275 -12.75 8.46 -0.39
N ASP A 276 -12.35 9.50 0.34
CA ASP A 276 -12.07 10.80 -0.26
C ASP A 276 -10.77 10.70 -1.07
N ARG A 277 -10.89 10.49 -2.38
CA ARG A 277 -9.74 10.22 -3.25
C ARG A 277 -8.70 11.33 -3.24
N ALA A 278 -9.12 12.59 -3.16
CA ALA A 278 -8.20 13.72 -3.16
C ALA A 278 -7.41 13.77 -1.85
N GLN A 279 -8.11 13.66 -0.71
CA GLN A 279 -7.48 13.64 0.61
C GLN A 279 -6.59 12.40 0.78
N LEU A 280 -7.07 11.23 0.36
CA LEU A 280 -6.33 9.97 0.46
C LEU A 280 -5.05 10.01 -0.37
N ARG A 281 -5.10 10.52 -1.61
CA ARG A 281 -3.91 10.68 -2.45
C ARG A 281 -2.86 11.56 -1.76
N GLN A 282 -3.27 12.69 -1.19
CA GLN A 282 -2.34 13.58 -0.50
C GLN A 282 -1.67 12.89 0.70
N VAL A 283 -2.43 12.18 1.53
CA VAL A 283 -1.90 11.47 2.69
C VAL A 283 -0.96 10.34 2.25
N LEU A 284 -1.29 9.60 1.18
CA LEU A 284 -0.44 8.53 0.65
C LEU A 284 0.86 9.05 0.03
N LEU A 285 0.84 10.22 -0.62
CA LEU A 285 2.05 10.89 -1.13
C LEU A 285 2.95 11.35 0.01
N ASP A 286 2.36 12.00 1.03
CA ASP A 286 3.09 12.44 2.22
C ASP A 286 3.78 11.27 2.93
N LEU A 287 3.18 10.08 2.89
CA LEU A 287 3.71 8.84 3.47
C LEU A 287 4.60 8.05 2.51
N GLU A 288 4.76 8.49 1.26
CA GLU A 288 5.55 7.83 0.20
C GLU A 288 5.07 6.41 -0.14
N PHE A 289 3.77 6.15 -0.04
CA PHE A 289 3.18 4.85 -0.36
C PHE A 289 2.90 4.71 -1.86
N HIS A 290 3.95 4.82 -2.69
CA HIS A 290 3.87 4.91 -4.16
C HIS A 290 3.02 3.82 -4.85
N SER A 291 2.99 2.60 -4.30
CA SER A 291 2.12 1.52 -4.83
C SER A 291 0.63 1.82 -4.62
N LEU A 292 0.26 2.34 -3.44
CA LEU A 292 -1.11 2.73 -3.13
C LEU A 292 -1.49 4.04 -3.83
N VAL A 293 -0.55 4.97 -4.01
CA VAL A 293 -0.79 6.18 -4.82
C VAL A 293 -1.19 5.81 -6.25
N ARG A 294 -0.53 4.82 -6.86
CA ARG A 294 -0.89 4.27 -8.19
C ARG A 294 -2.29 3.68 -8.24
N GLU A 295 -2.67 2.96 -7.19
CA GLU A 295 -3.94 2.24 -7.08
C GLU A 295 -5.13 3.18 -6.87
N TYR A 296 -4.95 4.21 -6.03
CA TYR A 296 -5.96 5.23 -5.72
C TYR A 296 -5.85 6.49 -6.57
N ALA A 297 -5.03 6.45 -7.64
CA ALA A 297 -5.01 7.50 -8.64
C ALA A 297 -6.43 7.69 -9.19
N PRO A 298 -6.90 8.94 -9.37
CA PRO A 298 -8.20 9.17 -9.95
C PRO A 298 -8.28 8.41 -11.29
N PRO A 299 -9.35 7.59 -11.53
CA PRO A 299 -9.67 7.23 -12.90
C PRO A 299 -9.83 8.55 -13.64
N GLU A 300 -9.14 8.71 -14.77
CA GLU A 300 -9.12 9.96 -15.52
C GLU A 300 -10.52 10.58 -15.56
N GLU A 301 -10.76 11.62 -14.77
CA GLU A 301 -11.55 12.69 -15.33
C GLU A 301 -10.73 13.12 -16.53
N LYS A 302 -11.28 12.92 -17.72
CA LYS A 302 -10.81 13.59 -18.92
C LYS A 302 -10.83 15.09 -18.61
N LYS A 303 -9.80 15.60 -17.93
CA LYS A 303 -9.42 17.00 -18.00
C LYS A 303 -9.43 17.26 -19.48
N ALA A 304 -10.36 18.13 -19.89
CA ALA A 304 -10.60 18.43 -21.29
C ALA A 304 -9.24 18.54 -21.97
N ALA A 305 -8.95 17.57 -22.84
CA ALA A 305 -7.61 17.39 -23.37
C ALA A 305 -7.12 18.75 -23.86
N GLU A 306 -6.07 19.29 -23.24
CA GLU A 306 -5.06 19.95 -24.05
C GLU A 306 -4.71 18.89 -25.09
N GLN A 307 -5.29 19.02 -26.28
CA GLN A 307 -5.38 17.95 -27.27
C GLN A 307 -3.98 17.35 -27.43
N GLN A 308 -3.72 16.20 -26.81
CA GLN A 308 -2.46 15.50 -26.98
C GLN A 308 -2.41 15.13 -28.46
N ARG A 309 -1.52 15.78 -29.21
CA ARG A 309 -1.37 15.60 -30.65
C ARG A 309 -0.31 14.55 -30.87
N TYR A 310 -0.59 13.33 -30.41
CA TYR A 310 0.26 12.17 -30.66
C TYR A 310 -0.04 11.65 -32.06
N ARG A 311 1.00 11.52 -32.88
CA ARG A 311 0.85 11.16 -34.29
C ARG A 311 1.89 10.15 -34.72
N VAL A 312 1.43 9.04 -35.30
CA VAL A 312 2.30 8.13 -36.05
C VAL A 312 2.71 8.80 -37.36
N VAL A 313 4.02 8.85 -37.62
CA VAL A 313 4.60 9.37 -38.86
C VAL A 313 4.59 8.26 -39.90
N ALA A 314 3.88 8.48 -41.01
CA ALA A 314 3.60 7.42 -41.98
C ALA A 314 4.48 7.47 -43.24
N SER A 315 5.33 8.48 -43.39
CA SER A 315 6.13 8.66 -44.62
C SER A 315 7.46 9.38 -44.37
N ALA A 316 8.44 9.12 -45.25
CA ALA A 316 9.72 9.85 -45.25
C ALA A 316 9.56 11.36 -45.50
N GLY A 317 8.49 11.78 -46.18
CA GLY A 317 8.16 13.19 -46.37
C GLY A 317 7.85 13.88 -45.04
N GLU A 318 7.00 13.27 -44.23
CA GLU A 318 6.67 13.78 -42.90
C GLU A 318 7.89 13.74 -41.95
N VAL A 319 8.76 12.73 -42.07
CA VAL A 319 10.03 12.69 -41.32
C VAL A 319 10.87 13.93 -41.63
N ARG A 320 10.98 14.34 -42.90
CA ARG A 320 11.72 15.56 -43.28
C ARG A 320 11.12 16.82 -42.69
N GLU A 321 9.80 16.95 -42.68
CA GLU A 321 9.11 18.08 -42.04
C GLU A 321 9.39 18.12 -40.53
N LEU A 322 9.34 16.96 -39.88
CA LEU A 322 9.63 16.84 -38.44
C LEU A 322 11.08 17.23 -38.13
N VAL A 323 12.03 16.78 -38.96
CA VAL A 323 13.44 17.16 -38.85
C VAL A 323 13.64 18.67 -38.96
N GLN A 324 12.99 19.32 -39.93
CA GLN A 324 13.08 20.77 -40.10
C GLN A 324 12.53 21.51 -38.87
N ARG A 325 11.41 21.05 -38.31
CA ARG A 325 10.81 21.63 -37.10
C ARG A 325 11.74 21.49 -35.89
N ALA A 326 12.30 20.30 -35.67
CA ALA A 326 13.25 20.06 -34.59
C ALA A 326 14.50 20.95 -34.71
N ARG A 327 15.04 21.12 -35.93
CA ARG A 327 16.18 22.02 -36.19
C ARG A 327 15.83 23.48 -35.92
N ALA A 328 14.65 23.93 -36.34
CA ALA A 328 14.20 25.29 -36.12
C ALA A 328 14.00 25.60 -34.63
N GLN A 329 13.53 24.61 -33.87
CA GLN A 329 13.36 24.71 -32.42
C GLN A 329 14.70 24.65 -31.66
N GLY A 330 15.69 23.94 -32.20
CA GLY A 330 16.99 23.76 -31.57
C GLY A 330 17.01 22.70 -30.45
N SER A 331 15.87 22.07 -30.17
CA SER A 331 15.76 20.97 -29.21
C SER A 331 14.67 19.97 -29.60
N LEU A 332 14.79 18.75 -29.09
CA LEU A 332 13.75 17.73 -29.11
C LEU A 332 13.93 16.77 -27.93
N ALA A 333 12.83 16.22 -27.42
CA ALA A 333 12.91 15.06 -26.56
C ALA A 333 12.73 13.77 -27.37
N LEU A 334 13.42 12.70 -26.99
CA LEU A 334 13.33 11.43 -27.66
C LEU A 334 13.18 10.26 -26.68
N HIS A 335 12.70 9.14 -27.23
CA HIS A 335 12.70 7.84 -26.61
C HIS A 335 12.87 6.78 -27.71
N VAL A 336 13.80 5.85 -27.52
CA VAL A 336 14.13 4.80 -28.48
C VAL A 336 13.99 3.45 -27.79
N GLU A 337 13.34 2.52 -28.47
CA GLU A 337 13.23 1.14 -28.00
C GLU A 337 13.53 0.17 -29.15
N GLY A 338 14.05 -0.98 -28.77
CA GLY A 338 14.43 -2.04 -29.69
C GLY A 338 13.89 -3.41 -29.31
N THR A 339 14.41 -4.43 -29.98
CA THR A 339 13.93 -5.82 -29.84
C THR A 339 14.44 -6.54 -28.58
N ALA A 340 15.43 -6.00 -27.87
CA ALA A 340 16.12 -6.65 -26.78
C ALA A 340 16.29 -5.74 -25.57
N THR A 341 16.33 -6.34 -24.38
CA THR A 341 16.55 -5.62 -23.11
C THR A 341 17.97 -5.06 -22.99
N GLN A 342 18.95 -5.71 -23.64
CA GLN A 342 20.32 -5.19 -23.73
C GLN A 342 20.43 -4.27 -24.95
N ALA A 343 20.60 -2.97 -24.71
CA ALA A 343 20.60 -1.94 -25.75
C ALA A 343 21.59 -2.23 -26.90
N ARG A 344 22.80 -2.70 -26.59
CA ARG A 344 23.84 -3.04 -27.59
C ARG A 344 23.43 -4.11 -28.62
N ALA A 345 22.49 -4.97 -28.25
CA ALA A 345 22.02 -6.09 -29.08
C ALA A 345 20.66 -5.80 -29.72
N ALA A 346 20.03 -4.67 -29.38
CA ALA A 346 18.68 -4.36 -29.80
C ALA A 346 18.64 -3.86 -31.25
N GLU A 347 17.76 -4.42 -32.05
CA GLU A 347 17.39 -3.85 -33.36
C GLU A 347 16.31 -2.79 -33.12
N ILE A 348 16.44 -1.63 -33.76
CA ILE A 348 15.51 -0.52 -33.56
C ILE A 348 14.08 -0.90 -33.97
N VAL A 349 13.12 -0.72 -33.06
CA VAL A 349 11.70 -0.92 -33.35
C VAL A 349 11.03 0.40 -33.69
N GLY A 350 11.34 1.46 -32.93
CA GLY A 350 10.84 2.79 -33.23
C GLY A 350 11.47 3.89 -32.40
N ILE A 351 11.11 5.13 -32.73
CA ILE A 351 11.55 6.34 -32.04
C ILE A 351 10.33 7.22 -31.75
N GLY A 352 10.16 7.65 -30.50
CA GLY A 352 9.24 8.73 -30.13
C GLY A 352 9.98 10.05 -30.08
N PHE A 353 9.38 11.12 -30.62
CA PHE A 353 9.88 12.49 -30.52
C PHE A 353 8.83 13.40 -29.92
N ALA A 354 9.21 14.25 -28.97
CA ALA A 354 8.37 15.36 -28.52
C ALA A 354 9.05 16.70 -28.82
N LEU A 355 8.27 17.62 -29.39
CA LEU A 355 8.72 18.99 -29.68
C LEU A 355 8.14 19.99 -28.68
N ALA A 356 7.00 19.70 -28.07
CA ALA A 356 6.43 20.52 -27.02
C ALA A 356 5.58 19.63 -26.11
N PRO A 357 5.28 20.06 -24.87
CA PRO A 357 4.33 19.36 -24.01
C PRO A 357 3.03 19.03 -24.75
N GLY A 358 2.65 17.75 -24.76
CA GLY A 358 1.49 17.20 -25.45
C GLY A 358 1.60 17.11 -26.99
N VAL A 359 2.75 17.42 -27.59
CA VAL A 359 2.98 17.36 -29.05
C VAL A 359 4.13 16.42 -29.38
N ALA A 360 3.79 15.17 -29.71
CA ALA A 360 4.74 14.10 -29.95
C ALA A 360 4.42 13.26 -31.19
N PHE A 361 5.46 12.62 -31.74
CA PHE A 361 5.45 11.92 -33.00
C PHE A 361 6.13 10.57 -32.85
N TYR A 362 5.53 9.52 -33.42
CA TYR A 362 6.10 8.18 -33.43
C TYR A 362 6.62 7.79 -34.82
N LEU A 363 7.86 7.31 -34.89
CA LEU A 363 8.52 6.84 -36.10
C LEU A 363 8.71 5.31 -36.01
N PRO A 364 7.84 4.51 -36.67
CA PRO A 364 7.94 3.04 -36.66
C PRO A 364 8.97 2.53 -37.68
N PHE A 365 9.87 1.62 -37.30
CA PHE A 365 10.88 1.04 -38.19
C PHE A 365 10.89 -0.49 -38.22
N GLY A 366 10.70 -1.13 -37.07
CA GLY A 366 11.00 -2.56 -36.87
C GLY A 366 9.81 -3.44 -36.48
N HIS A 367 8.57 -2.99 -36.69
CA HIS A 367 7.39 -3.80 -36.39
C HIS A 367 7.27 -5.00 -37.32
N ARG A 368 6.79 -6.13 -36.77
CA ARG A 368 6.70 -7.44 -37.40
C ARG A 368 5.30 -8.01 -37.18
N PRO A 369 4.73 -8.71 -38.18
CA PRO A 369 3.42 -9.32 -38.03
C PRO A 369 3.41 -10.38 -36.92
N ARG A 370 2.35 -10.41 -36.13
CA ARG A 370 2.13 -11.44 -35.12
C ARG A 370 1.74 -12.75 -35.81
N ARG A 371 2.63 -13.75 -35.82
CA ARG A 371 2.34 -15.07 -36.43
C ARG A 371 1.67 -16.01 -35.42
N GLY A 372 0.38 -16.28 -35.61
CA GLY A 372 -0.39 -17.32 -34.91
C GLY A 372 -0.96 -18.38 -35.87
N LEU A 373 -1.64 -19.40 -35.33
CA LEU A 373 -2.27 -20.51 -36.09
C LEU A 373 -3.47 -20.09 -36.96
N ALA A 374 -3.93 -18.84 -36.87
CA ALA A 374 -4.98 -18.29 -37.72
C ALA A 374 -4.40 -17.13 -38.54
N LEU A 375 -4.58 -17.22 -39.88
CA LEU A 375 -4.41 -16.21 -40.95
C LEU A 375 -3.44 -15.05 -40.68
N ALA A 376 -2.40 -14.94 -41.51
CA ALA A 376 -1.42 -13.84 -41.51
C ALA A 376 -2.08 -12.47 -41.25
N GLY A 377 -1.71 -11.84 -40.13
CA GLY A 377 -2.11 -10.47 -39.82
C GLY A 377 -1.63 -9.48 -40.89
N ALA A 378 -2.25 -8.31 -40.95
CA ALA A 378 -1.82 -7.25 -41.86
C ALA A 378 -0.34 -6.89 -41.62
N GLU A 379 0.40 -6.64 -42.70
CA GLU A 379 1.79 -6.20 -42.59
C GLU A 379 1.84 -4.84 -41.87
N PRO A 380 2.65 -4.70 -40.79
CA PRO A 380 2.78 -3.44 -40.08
C PRO A 380 3.28 -2.32 -40.99
N LYS A 381 2.75 -1.11 -40.81
CA LYS A 381 3.19 0.08 -41.55
C LYS A 381 4.44 0.69 -40.92
N ASN A 382 5.60 0.17 -41.27
CA ASN A 382 6.88 0.78 -40.94
C ASN A 382 7.25 1.89 -41.95
N LEU A 383 8.06 2.84 -41.50
CA LEU A 383 8.85 3.73 -42.36
C LEU A 383 9.89 2.91 -43.15
N PRO A 384 10.50 3.49 -44.21
CA PRO A 384 11.64 2.87 -44.86
C PRO A 384 12.76 2.55 -43.85
N ALA A 385 13.62 1.60 -44.20
CA ALA A 385 14.71 1.14 -43.32
C ALA A 385 15.51 2.32 -42.76
N PHE A 386 15.86 2.25 -41.47
CA PHE A 386 16.45 3.38 -40.77
C PHE A 386 17.78 3.86 -41.40
N ASP A 387 18.53 2.96 -42.01
CA ASP A 387 19.80 3.21 -42.70
C ASP A 387 19.65 3.67 -44.16
N SER A 388 18.42 3.73 -44.69
CA SER A 388 18.16 4.18 -46.06
C SER A 388 18.50 5.66 -46.29
N GLU A 389 18.66 6.04 -47.56
CA GLU A 389 18.97 7.42 -47.96
C GLU A 389 17.80 8.37 -47.69
N GLU A 390 16.56 7.87 -47.78
CA GLU A 390 15.34 8.62 -47.49
C GLU A 390 15.28 9.10 -46.03
N LEU A 391 15.92 8.35 -45.12
CA LEU A 391 15.97 8.62 -43.69
C LEU A 391 17.29 9.28 -43.27
N ARG A 392 18.20 9.57 -44.22
CA ARG A 392 19.44 10.33 -43.96
C ARG A 392 19.21 11.64 -43.18
N PRO A 393 18.20 12.47 -43.47
CA PRO A 393 17.97 13.71 -42.72
C PRO A 393 17.68 13.48 -41.22
N LEU A 394 17.03 12.37 -40.88
CA LEU A 394 16.76 11.98 -39.49
C LEU A 394 18.05 11.56 -38.78
N ARG A 395 18.88 10.73 -39.45
CA ARG A 395 20.18 10.31 -38.91
C ARG A 395 21.10 11.51 -38.68
N GLU A 396 21.12 12.46 -39.62
CA GLU A 396 21.87 13.71 -39.49
C GLU A 396 21.34 14.63 -38.38
N LEU A 397 20.04 14.59 -38.05
CA LEU A 397 19.48 15.32 -36.91
C LEU A 397 19.96 14.74 -35.58
N LEU A 398 19.88 13.41 -35.45
CA LEU A 398 20.29 12.69 -34.25
C LEU A 398 21.78 12.91 -33.95
N ALA A 399 22.62 12.94 -34.99
CA ALA A 399 24.05 13.21 -34.88
C ALA A 399 24.43 14.71 -34.76
N ASP A 400 23.48 15.64 -34.84
CA ASP A 400 23.80 17.07 -34.78
C ASP A 400 23.85 17.60 -33.34
N ALA A 401 25.04 17.83 -32.81
CA ALA A 401 25.24 18.37 -31.47
C ALA A 401 24.62 19.77 -31.23
N ARG A 402 24.26 20.51 -32.28
CA ARG A 402 23.61 21.83 -32.17
C ARG A 402 22.13 21.76 -31.83
N VAL A 403 21.51 20.59 -32.02
CA VAL A 403 20.13 20.34 -31.58
C VAL A 403 20.20 19.59 -30.26
N ALA A 404 19.70 20.20 -29.19
CA ALA A 404 19.68 19.63 -27.85
C ALA A 404 18.75 18.41 -27.79
N LYS A 405 19.24 17.31 -27.18
CA LYS A 405 18.50 16.06 -26.96
C LYS A 405 18.14 15.95 -25.50
N ILE A 406 16.84 15.76 -25.26
CA ILE A 406 16.25 15.53 -23.96
C ILE A 406 15.73 14.09 -23.93
N GLY A 407 15.82 13.40 -22.81
CA GLY A 407 15.31 12.04 -22.71
C GLY A 407 15.18 11.54 -21.28
N HIS A 408 14.98 10.23 -21.17
CA HIS A 408 14.95 9.50 -19.92
C HIS A 408 15.72 8.20 -20.14
N ASP A 409 16.86 8.06 -19.48
CA ASP A 409 17.86 7.00 -19.79
C ASP A 409 18.45 7.12 -21.21
N LEU A 410 18.99 8.30 -21.54
CA LEU A 410 19.63 8.60 -22.82
C LEU A 410 20.81 7.69 -23.16
N LYS A 411 21.41 7.03 -22.15
CA LYS A 411 22.45 6.01 -22.39
C LYS A 411 21.87 4.84 -23.17
N HIS A 412 20.67 4.37 -22.81
CA HIS A 412 19.97 3.33 -23.54
C HIS A 412 19.71 3.77 -24.98
N ASP A 413 19.11 4.96 -25.17
CA ASP A 413 18.79 5.51 -26.49
C ASP A 413 20.02 5.58 -27.39
N LEU A 414 21.14 6.08 -26.85
CA LEU A 414 22.41 6.19 -27.55
C LEU A 414 22.92 4.82 -28.02
N LEU A 415 22.89 3.80 -27.16
CA LEU A 415 23.38 2.46 -27.50
C LEU A 415 22.54 1.78 -28.59
N VAL A 416 21.21 1.93 -28.55
CA VAL A 416 20.32 1.40 -29.61
C VAL A 416 20.57 2.12 -30.94
N LEU A 417 20.72 3.45 -30.93
CA LEU A 417 21.02 4.23 -32.14
C LEU A 417 22.41 3.92 -32.71
N ARG A 418 23.41 3.74 -31.85
CA ARG A 418 24.76 3.33 -32.25
C ARG A 418 24.74 1.99 -32.96
N ARG A 419 23.95 1.03 -32.47
CA ARG A 419 23.70 -0.25 -33.14
C ARG A 419 23.04 -0.08 -34.51
N ALA A 420 22.19 0.92 -34.66
CA ALA A 420 21.57 1.31 -35.93
C ALA A 420 22.48 2.20 -36.82
N GLY A 421 23.75 2.39 -36.45
CA GLY A 421 24.75 3.13 -37.23
C GLY A 421 24.71 4.66 -37.07
N VAL A 422 24.15 5.16 -35.96
CA VAL A 422 24.05 6.60 -35.66
C VAL A 422 24.63 6.90 -34.28
N GLU A 423 25.62 7.79 -34.23
CA GLU A 423 26.11 8.35 -32.97
C GLU A 423 25.21 9.50 -32.53
N LEU A 424 24.44 9.29 -31.46
CA LEU A 424 23.58 10.33 -30.88
C LEU A 424 24.45 11.42 -30.26
N ALA A 425 24.23 12.67 -30.66
CA ALA A 425 24.99 13.82 -30.17
C ALA A 425 24.06 14.91 -29.61
N GLY A 426 24.62 15.81 -28.80
CA GLY A 426 23.87 16.92 -28.20
C GLY A 426 23.03 16.52 -26.99
N LEU A 427 23.48 15.53 -26.21
CA LEU A 427 22.83 15.13 -24.96
C LEU A 427 22.79 16.31 -23.98
N ALA A 428 21.61 16.90 -23.81
CA ALA A 428 21.45 18.15 -23.07
C ALA A 428 20.78 17.93 -21.71
N PHE A 429 19.90 16.94 -21.59
CA PHE A 429 19.18 16.69 -20.34
C PHE A 429 18.63 15.25 -20.27
N ASP A 430 18.92 14.55 -19.18
CA ASP A 430 18.32 13.26 -18.86
C ASP A 430 17.49 13.39 -17.57
N SER A 431 16.19 13.14 -17.68
CA SER A 431 15.27 13.28 -16.54
C SER A 431 15.47 12.23 -15.44
N MET A 432 16.01 11.05 -15.77
CA MET A 432 16.36 10.03 -14.78
C MET A 432 17.53 10.50 -13.92
N ILE A 433 18.57 11.02 -14.58
CA ILE A 433 19.77 11.54 -13.91
C ILE A 433 19.44 12.82 -13.13
N ALA A 434 18.64 13.71 -13.70
CA ALA A 434 18.17 14.92 -13.00
C ALA A 434 17.45 14.57 -11.69
N SER A 435 16.58 13.56 -11.72
CA SER A 435 15.90 13.04 -10.53
C SER A 435 16.89 12.51 -9.48
N TYR A 436 17.94 11.81 -9.92
CA TYR A 436 19.01 11.33 -9.04
C TYR A 436 19.80 12.47 -8.41
N VAL A 437 20.19 13.48 -9.20
CA VAL A 437 20.89 14.67 -8.71
C VAL A 437 20.06 15.40 -7.65
N LEU A 438 18.76 15.56 -7.88
CA LEU A 438 17.84 16.23 -6.95
C LEU A 438 17.63 15.43 -5.65
N ASN A 439 17.55 14.10 -5.74
CA ASN A 439 17.34 13.25 -4.59
C ASN A 439 18.04 11.87 -4.77
N PRO A 440 19.31 11.74 -4.37
CA PRO A 440 20.05 10.48 -4.51
C PRO A 440 19.56 9.39 -3.55
N GLY A 441 18.76 9.74 -2.53
CA GLY A 441 18.14 8.79 -1.60
C GLY A 441 16.80 8.21 -2.10
N ARG A 442 16.28 8.70 -3.23
CA ARG A 442 15.06 8.19 -3.86
C ARG A 442 15.25 6.73 -4.29
N ARG A 443 14.24 5.91 -4.06
CA ARG A 443 14.31 4.46 -4.35
C ARG A 443 14.19 4.10 -5.82
N GLU A 444 13.43 4.89 -6.60
CA GLU A 444 13.10 4.60 -7.99
C GLU A 444 13.12 5.89 -8.82
N HIS A 445 13.86 5.87 -9.93
CA HIS A 445 14.01 7.00 -10.85
C HIS A 445 13.36 6.74 -12.22
N GLY A 446 12.64 5.63 -12.40
CA GLY A 446 12.03 5.28 -13.68
C GLY A 446 10.89 6.25 -14.08
N LEU A 447 10.70 6.41 -15.39
CA LEU A 447 9.77 7.38 -15.97
C LEU A 447 8.35 7.25 -15.41
N ASP A 448 7.83 6.02 -15.31
CA ASP A 448 6.47 5.75 -14.81
C ASP A 448 6.23 6.32 -13.41
N SER A 449 7.20 6.14 -12.52
CA SER A 449 7.09 6.59 -11.13
C SER A 449 7.29 8.10 -11.02
N LEU A 450 8.21 8.67 -11.79
CA LEU A 450 8.43 10.12 -11.81
C LEU A 450 7.26 10.87 -12.44
N ALA A 451 6.69 10.36 -13.54
CA ALA A 451 5.52 10.96 -14.19
C ALA A 451 4.31 11.01 -13.25
N LEU A 452 4.08 9.95 -12.47
CA LEU A 452 2.99 9.94 -11.51
C LEU A 452 3.23 10.92 -10.35
N GLU A 453 4.43 10.93 -9.78
CA GLU A 453 4.71 11.73 -8.59
C GLU A 453 4.81 13.22 -8.90
N VAL A 454 5.52 13.56 -9.98
CA VAL A 454 5.87 14.94 -10.31
C VAL A 454 4.81 15.58 -11.20
N LEU A 455 4.25 14.84 -12.16
CA LEU A 455 3.31 15.38 -13.15
C LEU A 455 1.86 14.98 -12.89
N ASP A 456 1.59 14.15 -11.87
CA ASP A 456 0.29 13.51 -11.64
C ASP A 456 -0.23 12.78 -12.88
N HIS A 457 0.68 12.16 -13.64
CA HIS A 457 0.38 11.53 -14.93
C HIS A 457 0.58 10.02 -14.84
N LYS A 458 -0.51 9.25 -14.99
CA LYS A 458 -0.43 7.79 -15.09
C LYS A 458 0.07 7.37 -16.48
N THR A 459 1.08 6.53 -16.53
CA THR A 459 1.69 6.06 -17.78
C THR A 459 1.08 4.77 -18.30
N MET A 460 1.15 4.57 -19.61
CA MET A 460 1.08 3.24 -20.22
C MET A 460 2.45 2.59 -20.00
N THR A 461 2.52 1.57 -19.15
CA THR A 461 3.80 0.91 -18.87
C THR A 461 4.17 -0.06 -19.99
N TYR A 462 5.45 -0.42 -20.08
CA TYR A 462 5.90 -1.48 -21.00
C TYR A 462 5.11 -2.80 -20.79
N ALA A 463 4.74 -3.09 -19.55
CA ALA A 463 3.96 -4.27 -19.22
C ALA A 463 2.48 -4.18 -19.65
N ASP A 464 1.89 -2.98 -19.65
CA ASP A 464 0.55 -2.78 -20.22
C ASP A 464 0.60 -2.99 -21.73
N LEU A 465 1.66 -2.49 -22.38
CA LEU A 465 1.87 -2.61 -23.82
C LEU A 465 2.12 -4.06 -24.26
N CYS A 466 3.11 -4.71 -23.66
CA CYS A 466 3.64 -5.99 -24.08
C CYS A 466 3.13 -7.19 -23.26
N GLY A 467 2.45 -6.97 -22.14
CA GLY A 467 2.07 -8.05 -21.20
C GLY A 467 3.20 -8.41 -20.22
N LYS A 468 2.96 -9.44 -19.39
CA LYS A 468 3.88 -9.90 -18.35
C LYS A 468 4.10 -11.41 -18.41
N GLY A 469 5.29 -11.86 -18.02
CA GLY A 469 5.61 -13.28 -17.84
C GLY A 469 5.47 -14.08 -19.13
N LYS A 470 4.77 -15.23 -19.07
CA LYS A 470 4.60 -16.12 -20.23
C LYS A 470 3.72 -15.55 -21.35
N GLU A 471 2.85 -14.60 -21.01
CA GLU A 471 1.96 -13.93 -21.96
C GLU A 471 2.59 -12.69 -22.60
N GLN A 472 3.84 -12.36 -22.22
CA GLN A 472 4.54 -11.20 -22.74
C GLN A 472 4.90 -11.39 -24.22
N ILE A 473 4.49 -10.45 -25.07
CA ILE A 473 4.85 -10.41 -26.49
C ILE A 473 6.07 -9.51 -26.72
N PRO A 474 6.89 -9.77 -27.75
CA PRO A 474 7.94 -8.84 -28.16
C PRO A 474 7.36 -7.49 -28.58
N LEU A 475 8.05 -6.39 -28.26
CA LEU A 475 7.64 -5.02 -28.65
C LEU A 475 7.42 -4.89 -30.16
N ALA A 476 8.27 -5.54 -30.96
CA ALA A 476 8.13 -5.57 -32.42
C ALA A 476 6.82 -6.22 -32.92
N GLN A 477 6.06 -6.92 -32.08
CA GLN A 477 4.77 -7.54 -32.45
C GLN A 477 3.56 -6.76 -31.93
N VAL A 478 3.78 -5.58 -31.35
CA VAL A 478 2.73 -4.67 -30.91
C VAL A 478 2.20 -3.89 -32.12
N GLU A 479 0.89 -3.63 -32.16
CA GLU A 479 0.29 -2.79 -33.21
C GLU A 479 0.90 -1.38 -33.22
N VAL A 480 1.19 -0.86 -34.42
CA VAL A 480 1.93 0.41 -34.63
C VAL A 480 1.25 1.58 -33.92
N GLU A 481 -0.08 1.67 -33.99
CA GLU A 481 -0.86 2.73 -33.37
C GLU A 481 -0.75 2.69 -31.85
N ARG A 482 -0.81 1.49 -31.26
CA ARG A 482 -0.72 1.29 -29.81
C ARG A 482 0.71 1.54 -29.30
N ALA A 483 1.72 1.09 -30.05
CA ALA A 483 3.10 1.48 -29.80
C ALA A 483 3.25 3.02 -29.91
N GLY A 484 2.60 3.64 -30.88
CA GLY A 484 2.63 5.09 -31.08
C GLY A 484 2.24 5.88 -29.84
N GLU A 485 1.19 5.46 -29.12
CA GLU A 485 0.79 6.07 -27.85
C GLU A 485 1.92 5.98 -26.80
N TYR A 486 2.50 4.79 -26.62
CA TYR A 486 3.60 4.56 -25.68
C TYR A 486 4.83 5.41 -26.01
N PHE A 487 5.31 5.36 -27.25
CA PHE A 487 6.52 6.10 -27.65
C PHE A 487 6.33 7.61 -27.59
N CYS A 488 5.17 8.11 -28.02
CA CYS A 488 4.85 9.54 -27.92
C CYS A 488 4.77 9.97 -26.45
N GLN A 489 4.10 9.19 -25.61
CA GLN A 489 3.99 9.47 -24.18
C GLN A 489 5.37 9.51 -23.51
N ASN A 490 6.24 8.54 -23.77
CA ASN A 490 7.56 8.49 -23.12
C ASN A 490 8.41 9.71 -23.48
N ALA A 491 8.44 10.10 -24.77
CA ALA A 491 9.15 11.30 -25.20
C ALA A 491 8.54 12.61 -24.64
N ASP A 492 7.21 12.70 -24.58
CA ASP A 492 6.50 13.86 -24.00
C ASP A 492 6.77 14.00 -22.50
N LEU A 493 6.66 12.90 -21.75
CA LEU A 493 6.88 12.91 -20.31
C LEU A 493 8.34 13.20 -19.97
N ALA A 494 9.29 12.69 -20.75
CA ALA A 494 10.70 13.05 -20.59
C ALA A 494 10.92 14.57 -20.75
N LEU A 495 10.25 15.20 -21.72
CA LEU A 495 10.29 16.65 -21.91
C LEU A 495 9.68 17.41 -20.72
N ARG A 496 8.47 17.03 -20.30
CA ARG A 496 7.74 17.70 -19.21
C ARG A 496 8.45 17.55 -17.86
N LEU A 497 9.04 16.37 -17.60
CA LEU A 497 9.90 16.16 -16.43
C LEU A 497 11.16 17.01 -16.51
N ALA A 498 11.79 17.13 -17.69
CA ALA A 498 12.96 17.97 -17.85
C ALA A 498 12.67 19.45 -17.56
N ASP A 499 11.53 19.96 -18.03
CA ASP A 499 11.09 21.33 -17.73
C ASP A 499 10.92 21.52 -16.22
N THR A 500 10.23 20.58 -15.56
CA THR A 500 9.97 20.65 -14.11
C THR A 500 11.27 20.55 -13.29
N PHE A 501 12.11 19.57 -13.58
CA PHE A 501 13.36 19.35 -12.84
C PHE A 501 14.40 20.42 -13.10
N ARG A 502 14.39 21.08 -14.25
CA ARG A 502 15.30 22.20 -14.51
C ARG A 502 15.06 23.34 -13.53
N GLU A 503 13.79 23.71 -13.29
CA GLU A 503 13.44 24.74 -12.31
C GLU A 503 13.91 24.38 -10.90
N GLU A 504 13.76 23.11 -10.50
CA GLU A 504 14.23 22.62 -9.20
C GLU A 504 15.76 22.61 -9.10
N LEU A 505 16.46 22.13 -10.13
CA LEU A 505 17.92 22.09 -10.17
C LEU A 505 18.53 23.49 -10.11
N GLU A 506 17.93 24.47 -10.79
CA GLU A 506 18.34 25.87 -10.71
C GLU A 506 18.10 26.43 -9.30
N ARG A 507 16.93 26.15 -8.72
CA ARG A 507 16.59 26.58 -7.36
C ARG A 507 17.56 26.04 -6.30
N PHE A 508 18.06 24.82 -6.47
CA PHE A 508 19.02 24.19 -5.55
C PHE A 508 20.48 24.37 -5.98
N GLU A 509 20.76 25.15 -7.02
CA GLU A 509 22.11 25.38 -7.57
C GLU A 509 22.82 24.09 -8.00
N LEU A 510 22.06 23.05 -8.37
CA LEU A 510 22.53 21.74 -8.78
C LEU A 510 22.66 21.58 -10.30
N LEU A 511 22.20 22.55 -11.09
CA LEU A 511 22.25 22.48 -12.55
C LEU A 511 23.68 22.24 -13.09
N PRO A 512 24.75 22.90 -12.59
CA PRO A 512 26.12 22.63 -13.04
C PRO A 512 26.55 21.18 -12.80
N LEU A 513 26.10 20.54 -11.71
CA LEU A 513 26.40 19.15 -11.42
C LEU A 513 25.84 18.23 -12.51
N LEU A 514 24.58 18.46 -12.90
CA LEU A 514 23.97 17.73 -14.00
C LEU A 514 24.72 18.00 -15.33
N THR A 515 24.94 19.26 -15.69
CA THR A 515 25.39 19.61 -17.04
C THR A 515 26.89 19.44 -17.28
N GLU A 516 27.73 19.66 -16.26
CA GLU A 516 29.19 19.64 -16.39
C GLU A 516 29.80 18.31 -15.96
N MET A 517 29.09 17.50 -15.15
CA MET A 517 29.60 16.24 -14.63
C MET A 517 28.80 15.04 -15.11
N GLU A 518 27.49 14.99 -14.81
CA GLU A 518 26.69 13.79 -15.05
C GLU A 518 26.39 13.56 -16.55
N MET A 519 25.94 14.60 -17.27
CA MET A 519 25.62 14.48 -18.70
C MET A 519 26.83 14.10 -19.57
N PRO A 520 28.04 14.68 -19.37
CA PRO A 520 29.23 14.21 -20.10
C PRO A 520 29.60 12.75 -19.80
N LEU A 521 29.32 12.25 -18.60
CA LEU A 521 29.62 10.88 -18.20
C LEU A 521 28.75 9.86 -18.94
N VAL A 522 27.54 10.22 -19.38
CA VAL A 522 26.64 9.34 -20.16
C VAL A 522 27.34 8.78 -21.39
N GLY A 523 28.01 9.63 -22.17
CA GLY A 523 28.73 9.21 -23.37
C GLY A 523 29.90 8.26 -23.04
N VAL A 524 30.67 8.57 -22.00
CA VAL A 524 31.79 7.74 -21.55
C VAL A 524 31.31 6.34 -21.12
N LEU A 525 30.23 6.28 -20.34
CA LEU A 525 29.66 5.00 -19.89
C LEU A 525 29.09 4.19 -21.07
N ALA A 526 28.47 4.85 -22.04
CA ALA A 526 28.02 4.20 -23.27
C ALA A 526 29.19 3.62 -24.08
N ASP A 527 30.31 4.35 -24.19
CA ASP A 527 31.51 3.87 -24.88
C ASP A 527 32.13 2.65 -24.17
N MET A 528 32.19 2.68 -22.84
CA MET A 528 32.64 1.54 -22.05
C MET A 528 31.75 0.31 -22.25
N GLU A 529 30.43 0.47 -22.16
CA GLU A 529 29.46 -0.62 -22.35
C GLU A 529 29.50 -1.19 -23.77
N TRP A 530 29.75 -0.34 -24.76
CA TRP A 530 29.89 -0.73 -26.16
C TRP A 530 31.16 -1.55 -26.41
N ALA A 531 32.28 -1.16 -25.80
CA ALA A 531 33.55 -1.85 -25.95
C ALA A 531 33.57 -3.25 -25.29
N GLY A 532 32.85 -3.41 -24.17
CA GLY A 532 32.65 -4.68 -23.47
C GLY A 532 33.37 -4.81 -22.14
#